data_AF-A0A5A7RFD8-F1
#
_entry.id   AF-A0A5A7RFD8-F1
#
_cell.length_a   1.000
_cell.length_b   1.000
_cell.length_c   1.000
_cell.angle_alpha   90.00
_cell.angle_beta   90.00
_cell.angle_gamma   90.00
#
_symmetry.space_group_name_H-M   'P 1'
#
loop_
_entity.id
_entity.type
_entity.pdbx_description
1 polymer ?
#
loop_
_entity_poly.entity_id
_entity_poly.type
_entity_poly.pdbx_seq_one_letter_code
_entity_poly.pdbx_strand_id
1 'polypeptide(L)'
;SSYTHPLSIYSSSQKEVLKSRNKELVQLFEYAVGIHHAGMLRDDRGLTERLFSEGLLRVLVCTATLAWGVNLPAHTVVIKIFGRAGRPQFDKSGEGIIITSHDKLAYYLRLLTSQLPIESQFINSLKDNQNAEVALGTVTNVKEACAWLGYTYLFRRMKMNPLAYGIGWDEVIADPSLSLKQRALVSDAARALDKAKMMHFDEEIGNFYCTELGRIGSHFYIQYSSVETYNELLRCHMSDTEVIDMVAHSSEFENIVLIDEEQNELEMLACKCPLEIKSGPSNKHGKVSILIQILRKLEERGVDLDRLYEMEEKEIGSLICYAPGGKVVKQYIGYFPMVQLATVSPITRTVLKVPAMCQSPPGDYGTQVNLIHGVAEKVFSEMGSSVSYKVGTMIEIPRAALVADEVREFCCSELKPHYVF
;
A
#
# COMPACT_ATOMS: atom_id res chain seq x y z
N SER A 1 -34.13 33.38 -3.27
CA SER A 1 -33.75 34.53 -2.44
C SER A 1 -32.38 35.02 -2.91
N SER A 2 -32.33 36.21 -3.50
CA SER A 2 -31.12 36.82 -4.05
C SER A 2 -30.23 37.33 -2.91
N TYR A 3 -29.28 36.51 -2.47
CA TYR A 3 -28.18 36.94 -1.61
C TYR A 3 -27.24 37.81 -2.45
N THR A 4 -27.42 39.12 -2.41
CA THR A 4 -26.43 40.09 -2.89
C THR A 4 -25.35 40.23 -1.82
N HIS A 5 -24.21 39.59 -2.05
CA HIS A 5 -23.04 39.74 -1.18
C HIS A 5 -22.56 41.20 -1.15
N PRO A 6 -22.02 41.68 -0.03
CA PRO A 6 -21.36 42.98 0.01
C PRO A 6 -20.25 43.03 -1.06
N LEU A 7 -20.30 43.99 -1.97
CA LEU A 7 -19.32 44.18 -3.06
C LEU A 7 -17.86 44.20 -2.55
N SER A 8 -17.66 44.61 -1.29
CA SER A 8 -16.34 44.60 -0.63
C SER A 8 -15.76 43.20 -0.46
N ILE A 9 -16.55 42.22 -0.01
CA ILE A 9 -16.10 40.84 0.24
C ILE A 9 -15.75 40.18 -1.10
N TYR A 10 -16.62 40.32 -2.11
CA TYR A 10 -16.36 39.79 -3.44
C TYR A 10 -15.07 40.35 -4.04
N SER A 11 -14.84 41.67 -3.94
CA SER A 11 -13.64 42.31 -4.48
C SER A 11 -12.34 41.87 -3.78
N SER A 12 -12.40 41.55 -2.49
CA SER A 12 -11.25 41.03 -1.73
C SER A 12 -10.94 39.59 -2.14
N SER A 13 -11.98 38.74 -2.14
CA SER A 13 -11.86 37.34 -2.52
C SER A 13 -11.43 37.16 -3.98
N GLN A 14 -11.89 38.04 -4.89
CA GLN A 14 -11.44 38.04 -6.28
C GLN A 14 -9.93 38.31 -6.41
N LYS A 15 -9.37 39.22 -5.61
CA LYS A 15 -7.91 39.46 -5.58
C LYS A 15 -7.13 38.26 -5.05
N GLU A 16 -7.71 37.48 -4.14
CA GLU A 16 -7.10 36.26 -3.62
C GLU A 16 -7.14 35.14 -4.66
N VAL A 17 -8.28 34.96 -5.35
CA VAL A 17 -8.43 33.98 -6.42
C VAL A 17 -7.45 34.27 -7.56
N LEU A 18 -7.32 35.53 -8.00
CA LEU A 18 -6.38 35.92 -9.06
C LEU A 18 -4.90 35.65 -8.73
N LYS A 19 -4.56 35.43 -7.45
CA LYS A 19 -3.20 35.03 -7.03
C LYS A 19 -2.97 33.52 -7.10
N SER A 20 -4.03 32.72 -7.26
CA SER A 20 -3.92 31.28 -7.38
C SER A 20 -3.11 30.90 -8.62
N ARG A 21 -2.30 29.85 -8.48
CA ARG A 21 -1.56 29.26 -9.61
C ARG A 21 -2.45 28.35 -10.46
N ASN A 22 -3.62 27.96 -9.94
CA ASN A 22 -4.58 27.13 -10.64
C ASN A 22 -5.43 27.99 -11.60
N LYS A 23 -5.10 27.93 -12.89
CA LYS A 23 -5.81 28.69 -13.93
C LYS A 23 -7.28 28.28 -14.06
N GLU A 24 -7.62 27.02 -13.83
CA GLU A 24 -8.99 26.52 -13.91
C GLU A 24 -9.82 27.12 -12.77
N LEU A 25 -9.29 27.15 -11.55
CA LEU A 25 -9.95 27.79 -10.40
C LEU A 25 -10.24 29.27 -10.68
N VAL A 26 -9.26 29.99 -11.24
CA VAL A 26 -9.41 31.41 -11.59
C VAL A 26 -10.53 31.62 -12.62
N GLN A 27 -10.54 30.83 -13.68
CA GLN A 27 -11.54 30.93 -14.74
C GLN A 27 -12.95 30.59 -14.25
N LEU A 28 -13.09 29.52 -13.46
CA LEU A 28 -14.40 29.05 -12.99
C LEU A 28 -15.02 29.98 -11.94
N PHE A 29 -14.19 30.68 -11.15
CA PHE A 29 -14.65 31.64 -10.16
C PHE A 29 -15.48 32.78 -10.77
N GLU A 30 -15.17 33.22 -12.00
CA GLU A 30 -15.94 34.25 -12.71
C GLU A 30 -17.41 33.85 -12.93
N TYR A 31 -17.67 32.54 -13.00
CA TYR A 31 -19.00 31.96 -13.15
C TYR A 31 -19.62 31.52 -11.80
N ALA A 32 -18.98 31.87 -10.67
CA ALA A 32 -19.31 31.39 -9.33
C ALA A 32 -19.28 29.85 -9.22
N VAL A 33 -18.37 29.20 -9.96
CA VAL A 33 -18.12 27.75 -9.94
C VAL A 33 -16.76 27.48 -9.31
N GLY A 34 -16.68 26.49 -8.42
CA GLY A 34 -15.43 26.02 -7.83
C GLY A 34 -15.16 24.55 -8.15
N ILE A 35 -13.89 24.16 -8.03
CA ILE A 35 -13.42 22.78 -8.15
C ILE A 35 -12.70 22.34 -6.88
N HIS A 36 -12.86 21.08 -6.48
CA HIS A 36 -12.14 20.51 -5.33
C HIS A 36 -11.76 19.05 -5.57
N HIS A 37 -10.45 18.78 -5.63
CA HIS A 37 -9.91 17.43 -5.72
C HIS A 37 -8.53 17.35 -5.06
N ALA A 38 -8.07 16.13 -4.76
CA ALA A 38 -6.81 15.89 -4.04
C ALA A 38 -5.56 16.39 -4.78
N GLY A 39 -5.64 16.51 -6.11
CA GLY A 39 -4.54 17.03 -6.95
C GLY A 39 -4.34 18.55 -6.88
N MET A 40 -5.23 19.30 -6.22
CA MET A 40 -5.06 20.74 -6.01
C MET A 40 -4.13 21.03 -4.83
N LEU A 41 -3.39 22.14 -4.93
CA LEU A 41 -2.62 22.68 -3.81
C LEU A 41 -3.52 22.88 -2.59
N ARG A 42 -2.96 22.65 -1.40
CA ARG A 42 -3.71 22.77 -0.14
C ARG A 42 -4.32 24.16 0.04
N ASP A 43 -3.58 25.20 -0.34
CA ASP A 43 -4.04 26.59 -0.27
C ASP A 43 -5.24 26.84 -1.19
N ASP A 44 -5.23 26.31 -2.41
CA ASP A 44 -6.34 26.42 -3.36
C ASP A 44 -7.59 25.65 -2.90
N ARG A 45 -7.40 24.50 -2.23
CA ARG A 45 -8.49 23.74 -1.60
C ARG A 45 -9.13 24.53 -0.46
N GLY A 46 -8.32 25.04 0.47
CA GLY A 46 -8.80 25.86 1.58
C GLY A 46 -9.48 27.16 1.11
N LEU A 47 -8.96 27.77 0.05
CA LEU A 47 -9.59 28.91 -0.62
C LEU A 47 -10.99 28.51 -1.15
N THR A 48 -11.08 27.43 -1.93
CA THR A 48 -12.36 26.99 -2.51
C THR A 48 -13.39 26.62 -1.44
N GLU A 49 -12.99 25.93 -0.37
CA GLU A 49 -13.85 25.58 0.77
C GLU A 49 -14.43 26.83 1.45
N ARG A 50 -13.60 27.84 1.69
CA ARG A 50 -14.03 29.13 2.27
C ARG A 50 -14.95 29.90 1.32
N LEU A 51 -14.61 30.01 0.05
CA LEU A 51 -15.44 30.72 -0.93
C LEU A 51 -16.83 30.07 -1.07
N PHE A 52 -16.92 28.74 -0.94
CA PHE A 52 -18.20 28.04 -0.95
C PHE A 52 -19.00 28.22 0.35
N SER A 53 -18.34 28.16 1.52
CA SER A 53 -19.02 28.36 2.80
C SER A 53 -19.53 29.80 3.00
N GLU A 54 -18.78 30.78 2.46
CA GLU A 54 -19.19 32.19 2.38
C GLU A 54 -20.28 32.42 1.32
N GLY A 55 -20.60 31.42 0.49
CA GLY A 55 -21.63 31.50 -0.56
C GLY A 55 -21.23 32.32 -1.78
N LEU A 56 -19.94 32.64 -1.94
CA LEU A 56 -19.41 33.31 -3.13
C LEU A 56 -19.38 32.35 -4.33
N LEU A 57 -19.14 31.07 -4.07
CA LEU A 57 -19.36 29.99 -5.03
C LEU A 57 -20.79 29.47 -4.91
N ARG A 58 -21.50 29.38 -6.03
CA ARG A 58 -22.84 28.81 -6.10
C ARG A 58 -22.82 27.32 -6.39
N VAL A 59 -21.81 26.86 -7.14
CA VAL A 59 -21.65 25.47 -7.53
C VAL A 59 -20.24 25.03 -7.18
N LEU A 60 -20.11 23.88 -6.52
CA LEU A 60 -18.83 23.25 -6.23
C LEU A 60 -18.80 21.85 -6.84
N VAL A 61 -17.89 21.66 -7.78
CA VAL A 61 -17.62 20.36 -8.42
C VAL A 61 -16.50 19.68 -7.64
N CYS A 62 -16.73 18.46 -7.15
CA CYS A 62 -15.76 17.79 -6.29
C CYS A 62 -15.65 16.29 -6.56
N THR A 63 -14.49 15.73 -6.22
CA THR A 63 -14.29 14.28 -6.17
C THR A 63 -14.79 13.70 -4.84
N ALA A 64 -15.02 12.39 -4.78
CA ALA A 64 -15.56 11.70 -3.60
C ALA A 64 -14.75 11.94 -2.31
N THR A 65 -13.46 12.30 -2.43
CA THR A 65 -12.56 12.64 -1.34
C THR A 65 -13.05 13.79 -0.45
N LEU A 66 -13.80 14.75 -0.99
CA LEU A 66 -14.35 15.86 -0.20
C LEU A 66 -15.35 15.35 0.86
N ALA A 67 -16.12 14.31 0.53
CA ALA A 67 -17.15 13.78 1.41
C ALA A 67 -16.61 13.23 2.73
N TRP A 68 -15.40 12.68 2.71
CA TRP A 68 -14.75 12.07 3.87
C TRP A 68 -13.87 13.07 4.63
N GLY A 69 -13.17 13.96 3.92
CA GLY A 69 -12.12 14.80 4.50
C GLY A 69 -12.55 16.15 5.07
N VAL A 70 -13.71 16.70 4.67
CA VAL A 70 -14.10 18.07 5.03
C VAL A 70 -15.59 18.16 5.34
N ASN A 71 -15.94 18.86 6.44
CA ASN A 71 -17.34 19.10 6.82
C ASN A 71 -17.94 20.31 6.10
N LEU A 72 -18.22 20.17 4.80
CA LEU A 72 -18.78 21.23 3.96
C LEU A 72 -20.18 20.83 3.44
N PRO A 73 -21.26 21.14 4.17
CA PRO A 73 -22.62 20.78 3.76
C PRO A 73 -23.16 21.72 2.67
N ALA A 74 -23.97 21.18 1.77
CA ALA A 74 -24.59 21.91 0.66
C ALA A 74 -26.11 21.69 0.66
N HIS A 75 -26.87 22.65 0.15
CA HIS A 75 -28.33 22.51 0.06
C HIS A 75 -28.74 21.35 -0.86
N THR A 76 -28.12 21.30 -2.04
CA THR A 76 -28.33 20.26 -3.05
C THR A 76 -27.01 19.55 -3.34
N VAL A 77 -27.04 18.21 -3.35
CA VAL A 77 -25.89 17.40 -3.79
C VAL A 77 -26.32 16.57 -4.99
N VAL A 78 -25.53 16.64 -6.06
CA VAL A 78 -25.71 15.81 -7.25
C VAL A 78 -24.63 14.73 -7.21
N ILE A 79 -25.02 13.45 -7.03
CA ILE A 79 -24.22 12.21 -6.90
C ILE A 79 -24.08 11.65 -5.45
N LYS A 80 -23.86 10.32 -5.38
CA LYS A 80 -23.73 9.27 -4.31
C LYS A 80 -23.51 9.62 -2.82
N ILE A 81 -23.33 10.88 -2.43
CA ILE A 81 -23.00 11.31 -1.07
C ILE A 81 -24.18 12.11 -0.49
N PHE A 82 -25.12 11.39 0.13
CA PHE A 82 -26.32 12.00 0.71
C PHE A 82 -26.10 12.67 2.06
N GLY A 83 -25.08 12.26 2.81
CA GLY A 83 -24.79 12.79 4.15
C GLY A 83 -24.38 14.27 4.19
N ARG A 84 -24.25 14.91 3.02
CA ARG A 84 -23.91 16.33 2.87
C ARG A 84 -25.07 17.20 2.38
N ALA A 85 -26.20 16.59 2.01
CA ALA A 85 -27.37 17.32 1.54
C ALA A 85 -28.18 17.87 2.72
N GLY A 86 -28.46 19.18 2.67
CA GLY A 86 -29.16 19.91 3.72
C GLY A 86 -28.22 20.36 4.84
N ARG A 87 -28.23 21.67 5.13
CA ARG A 87 -27.44 22.27 6.21
C ARG A 87 -28.27 22.27 7.51
N PRO A 88 -27.88 21.52 8.57
CA PRO A 88 -28.73 21.29 9.76
C PRO A 88 -29.24 22.54 10.50
N GLN A 89 -28.61 23.69 10.28
CA GLN A 89 -28.98 24.97 10.93
C GLN A 89 -29.59 25.99 9.97
N PHE A 90 -29.52 25.78 8.66
CA PHE A 90 -29.90 26.79 7.66
C PHE A 90 -31.06 26.35 6.76
N ASP A 91 -31.18 25.05 6.49
CA ASP A 91 -32.15 24.53 5.52
C ASP A 91 -33.28 23.76 6.21
N LYS A 92 -34.51 23.94 5.72
CA LYS A 92 -35.69 23.17 6.18
C LYS A 92 -35.72 21.74 5.64
N SER A 93 -35.08 21.54 4.49
CA SER A 93 -34.95 20.26 3.78
C SER A 93 -33.67 20.30 2.94
N GLY A 94 -33.06 19.14 2.71
CA GLY A 94 -31.97 18.96 1.75
C GLY A 94 -32.45 18.22 0.51
N GLU A 95 -31.83 18.47 -0.64
CA GLU A 95 -32.14 17.80 -1.90
C GLU A 95 -30.94 16.95 -2.37
N GLY A 96 -31.17 15.68 -2.71
CA GLY A 96 -30.16 14.77 -3.23
C GLY A 96 -30.57 14.23 -4.59
N ILE A 97 -29.78 14.50 -5.63
CA ILE A 97 -30.05 14.07 -7.00
C ILE A 97 -29.05 12.99 -7.41
N ILE A 98 -29.52 11.80 -7.77
CA ILE A 98 -28.69 10.76 -8.39
C ILE A 98 -28.88 10.83 -9.90
N ILE A 99 -27.79 11.03 -10.62
CA ILE A 99 -27.72 10.79 -12.05
C ILE A 99 -27.08 9.41 -12.25
N THR A 100 -27.83 8.48 -12.85
CA THR A 100 -27.36 7.12 -13.09
C THR A 100 -28.04 6.55 -14.33
N SER A 101 -27.51 5.44 -14.83
CA SER A 101 -28.10 4.68 -15.93
C SER A 101 -29.40 3.99 -15.46
N HIS A 102 -30.35 3.81 -16.38
CA HIS A 102 -31.69 3.33 -16.03
C HIS A 102 -31.69 1.93 -15.36
N ASP A 103 -30.78 1.05 -15.78
CA ASP A 103 -30.53 -0.27 -15.19
C ASP A 103 -30.16 -0.22 -13.71
N LYS A 104 -29.46 0.84 -13.27
CA LYS A 104 -29.01 1.02 -11.89
C LYS A 104 -30.02 1.78 -11.01
N LEU A 105 -31.06 2.35 -11.60
CA LEU A 105 -32.07 3.13 -10.85
C LEU A 105 -32.69 2.31 -9.71
N ALA A 106 -33.09 1.07 -9.99
CA ALA A 106 -33.69 0.19 -8.97
C ALA A 106 -32.70 -0.12 -7.83
N TYR A 107 -31.42 -0.32 -8.14
CA TYR A 107 -30.38 -0.53 -7.13
C TYR A 107 -30.23 0.68 -6.20
N TYR A 108 -30.14 1.89 -6.76
CA TYR A 108 -29.99 3.11 -5.97
C TYR A 108 -31.24 3.46 -5.17
N LEU A 109 -32.43 3.26 -5.74
CA LEU A 109 -33.69 3.41 -5.00
C LEU A 109 -33.72 2.44 -3.82
N ARG A 110 -33.41 1.15 -4.03
CA ARG A 110 -33.32 0.17 -2.95
C ARG A 110 -32.29 0.56 -1.89
N LEU A 111 -31.13 1.08 -2.27
CA LEU A 111 -30.11 1.54 -1.31
C LEU A 111 -30.64 2.66 -0.38
N LEU A 112 -31.54 3.51 -0.88
CA LEU A 112 -32.09 4.65 -0.14
C LEU A 112 -33.38 4.31 0.61
N THR A 113 -34.24 3.50 0.02
CA THR A 113 -35.59 3.24 0.54
C THR A 113 -35.70 1.92 1.29
N SER A 114 -34.84 0.95 0.98
CA SER A 114 -34.87 -0.38 1.61
C SER A 114 -33.68 -0.57 2.53
N GLN A 115 -33.93 -1.20 3.68
CA GLN A 115 -32.88 -1.77 4.50
C GLN A 115 -32.33 -3.00 3.76
N LEU A 116 -31.41 -2.79 2.81
CA LEU A 116 -30.69 -3.91 2.21
C LEU A 116 -29.96 -4.64 3.35
N PRO A 117 -30.19 -5.94 3.55
CA PRO A 117 -29.43 -6.70 4.54
C PRO A 117 -27.95 -6.61 4.19
N ILE A 118 -27.15 -6.15 5.15
CA ILE A 118 -25.70 -6.10 4.98
C ILE A 118 -25.20 -7.54 5.07
N GLU A 119 -24.72 -8.11 3.97
CA GLU A 119 -24.17 -9.47 3.95
C GLU A 119 -22.64 -9.47 4.05
N SER A 120 -22.08 -10.48 4.72
CA SER A 120 -20.63 -10.65 4.86
C SER A 120 -19.98 -11.07 3.55
N GLN A 121 -18.85 -10.43 3.20
CA GLN A 121 -17.95 -10.82 2.09
C GLN A 121 -16.69 -11.56 2.57
N PHE A 122 -16.60 -11.85 3.87
CA PHE A 122 -15.38 -12.38 4.50
C PHE A 122 -14.93 -13.74 3.95
N ILE A 123 -15.84 -14.51 3.34
CA ILE A 123 -15.52 -15.82 2.77
C ILE A 123 -14.43 -15.72 1.69
N ASN A 124 -14.39 -14.63 0.93
CA ASN A 124 -13.42 -14.41 -0.15
C ASN A 124 -11.99 -14.20 0.39
N SER A 125 -11.87 -13.67 1.60
CA SER A 125 -10.58 -13.35 2.24
C SER A 125 -10.27 -14.26 3.43
N LEU A 126 -11.02 -15.37 3.60
CA LEU A 126 -10.89 -16.25 4.76
C LEU A 126 -9.48 -16.82 4.90
N LYS A 127 -8.87 -17.23 3.78
CA LYS A 127 -7.51 -17.80 3.75
C LYS A 127 -6.48 -16.80 4.27
N ASP A 128 -6.49 -15.57 3.75
CA ASP A 128 -5.55 -14.51 4.14
C ASP A 128 -5.70 -14.15 5.63
N ASN A 129 -6.94 -14.00 6.09
CA ASN A 129 -7.22 -13.65 7.48
C ASN A 129 -6.89 -14.80 8.44
N GLN A 130 -7.13 -16.06 8.05
CA GLN A 130 -6.72 -17.22 8.86
C GLN A 130 -5.19 -17.31 8.94
N ASN A 131 -4.48 -17.11 7.84
CA ASN A 131 -3.01 -17.05 7.84
C ASN A 131 -2.50 -15.95 8.77
N ALA A 132 -3.15 -14.78 8.80
CA ALA A 132 -2.76 -13.68 9.69
C ALA A 132 -2.89 -14.05 11.17
N GLU A 133 -3.98 -14.71 11.59
CA GLU A 133 -4.14 -15.17 12.98
C GLU A 133 -3.11 -16.26 13.35
N VAL A 134 -2.80 -17.16 12.41
CA VAL A 134 -1.75 -18.18 12.60
C VAL A 134 -0.36 -17.52 12.72
N ALA A 135 -0.08 -16.49 11.91
CA ALA A 135 1.18 -15.74 11.97
C ALA A 135 1.32 -14.90 13.25
N LEU A 136 0.22 -14.36 13.77
CA LEU A 136 0.17 -13.68 15.07
C LEU A 136 0.30 -14.65 16.25
N GLY A 137 0.02 -15.94 16.04
CA GLY A 137 0.01 -16.97 17.08
C GLY A 137 -1.25 -16.94 17.96
N THR A 138 -2.29 -16.21 17.57
CA THR A 138 -3.60 -16.18 18.25
C THR A 138 -4.40 -17.45 18.00
N VAL A 139 -4.16 -18.11 16.86
CA VAL A 139 -4.82 -19.33 16.42
C VAL A 139 -3.77 -20.39 16.07
N THR A 140 -3.76 -21.48 16.83
CA THR A 140 -2.74 -22.55 16.69
C THR A 140 -3.32 -23.90 16.26
N ASN A 141 -4.64 -24.04 16.24
CA ASN A 141 -5.32 -25.28 15.90
C ASN A 141 -6.73 -25.04 15.34
N VAL A 142 -7.33 -26.07 14.74
CA VAL A 142 -8.66 -26.01 14.11
C VAL A 142 -9.75 -25.59 15.09
N LYS A 143 -9.65 -25.99 16.37
CA LYS A 143 -10.64 -25.64 17.40
C LYS A 143 -10.62 -24.15 17.71
N GLU A 144 -9.43 -23.57 17.85
CA GLU A 144 -9.24 -22.12 18.02
C GLU A 144 -9.67 -21.34 16.79
N ALA A 145 -9.35 -21.82 15.59
CA ALA A 145 -9.81 -21.19 14.35
C ALA A 145 -11.34 -21.22 14.22
N CYS A 146 -12.00 -22.30 14.63
CA CYS A 146 -13.47 -22.35 14.69
C CYS A 146 -13.99 -21.31 15.70
N ALA A 147 -13.38 -21.20 16.87
CA ALA A 147 -13.79 -20.18 17.85
C ALA A 147 -13.63 -18.76 17.27
N TRP A 148 -12.49 -18.45 16.65
CA TRP A 148 -12.22 -17.19 15.95
C TRP A 148 -13.26 -16.89 14.87
N LEU A 149 -13.51 -17.84 13.96
CA LEU A 149 -14.51 -17.69 12.90
C LEU A 149 -15.91 -17.44 13.49
N GLY A 150 -16.18 -17.99 14.67
CA GLY A 150 -17.44 -17.79 15.41
C GLY A 150 -17.70 -16.36 15.86
N TYR A 151 -16.65 -15.55 16.06
CA TYR A 151 -16.77 -14.14 16.42
C TYR A 151 -17.03 -13.23 15.21
N THR A 152 -16.82 -13.74 14.00
CA THR A 152 -16.93 -12.93 12.77
C THR A 152 -18.38 -12.59 12.42
N TYR A 153 -18.53 -11.51 11.65
CA TYR A 153 -19.82 -11.16 11.06
C TYR A 153 -20.34 -12.25 10.10
N LEU A 154 -19.42 -12.96 9.41
CA LEU A 154 -19.75 -14.07 8.52
C LEU A 154 -20.55 -15.14 9.23
N PHE A 155 -20.06 -15.65 10.37
CA PHE A 155 -20.73 -16.73 11.07
C PHE A 155 -22.10 -16.32 11.61
N ARG A 156 -22.24 -15.07 12.10
CA ARG A 156 -23.54 -14.52 12.51
C ARG A 156 -24.52 -14.47 11.32
N ARG A 157 -24.06 -14.05 10.14
CA ARG A 157 -24.90 -13.99 8.94
C ARG A 157 -25.25 -15.37 8.38
N MET A 158 -24.33 -16.33 8.41
CA MET A 158 -24.60 -17.72 8.04
C MET A 158 -25.73 -18.33 8.88
N LYS A 159 -25.81 -18.03 10.18
CA LYS A 159 -26.91 -18.50 11.04
C LYS A 159 -28.25 -17.83 10.74
N MET A 160 -28.23 -16.54 10.38
CA MET A 160 -29.44 -15.76 10.14
C MET A 160 -30.00 -15.95 8.73
N ASN A 161 -29.14 -16.17 7.74
CA ASN A 161 -29.51 -16.37 6.34
C ASN A 161 -28.63 -17.45 5.68
N PRO A 162 -28.80 -18.74 6.03
CA PRO A 162 -27.92 -19.83 5.57
C PRO A 162 -27.89 -19.98 4.05
N LEU A 163 -29.03 -19.78 3.38
CA LEU A 163 -29.16 -19.91 1.92
C LEU A 163 -28.27 -18.94 1.15
N ALA A 164 -28.06 -17.72 1.67
CA ALA A 164 -27.17 -16.74 1.03
C ALA A 164 -25.70 -17.18 1.01
N TYR A 165 -25.33 -18.15 1.85
CA TYR A 165 -23.99 -18.72 1.95
C TYR A 165 -23.91 -20.14 1.37
N GLY A 166 -24.91 -20.56 0.59
CA GLY A 166 -24.96 -21.87 -0.03
C GLY A 166 -25.13 -23.03 0.98
N ILE A 167 -25.76 -22.77 2.12
CA ILE A 167 -26.07 -23.79 3.13
C ILE A 167 -27.53 -24.20 2.97
N GLY A 168 -27.78 -25.47 2.65
CA GLY A 168 -29.14 -26.00 2.51
C GLY A 168 -29.89 -26.09 3.84
N TRP A 169 -31.22 -26.07 3.80
CA TRP A 169 -32.03 -26.24 5.01
C TRP A 169 -31.80 -27.60 5.69
N ASP A 170 -31.53 -28.66 4.91
CA ASP A 170 -31.22 -29.99 5.43
C ASP A 170 -29.94 -29.97 6.28
N GLU A 171 -28.92 -29.23 5.86
CA GLU A 171 -27.68 -29.04 6.63
C GLU A 171 -27.94 -28.27 7.94
N VAL A 172 -28.81 -27.24 7.90
CA VAL A 172 -29.18 -26.46 9.10
C VAL A 172 -29.99 -27.28 10.08
N ILE A 173 -30.87 -28.16 9.60
CA ILE A 173 -31.66 -29.06 10.45
C ILE A 173 -30.73 -30.10 11.11
N ALA A 174 -29.75 -30.63 10.37
CA ALA A 174 -28.79 -31.59 10.87
C ALA A 174 -27.76 -30.97 11.85
N ASP A 175 -27.34 -29.72 11.61
CA ASP A 175 -26.40 -28.96 12.44
C ASP A 175 -26.88 -27.52 12.67
N PRO A 176 -27.80 -27.30 13.63
CA PRO A 176 -28.32 -25.96 13.94
C PRO A 176 -27.23 -25.00 14.44
N SER A 177 -26.14 -25.53 14.98
CA SER A 177 -24.99 -24.74 15.43
C SER A 177 -24.06 -24.29 14.29
N LEU A 178 -24.17 -24.89 13.10
CA LEU A 178 -23.26 -24.77 11.96
C LEU A 178 -21.80 -25.06 12.33
N SER A 179 -21.55 -25.87 13.35
CA SER A 179 -20.21 -26.23 13.82
C SER A 179 -19.46 -27.11 12.83
N LEU A 180 -20.15 -28.03 12.15
CA LEU A 180 -19.57 -28.86 11.09
C LEU A 180 -19.20 -28.01 9.88
N LYS A 181 -20.09 -27.09 9.47
CA LYS A 181 -19.81 -26.16 8.38
C LYS A 181 -18.63 -25.24 8.69
N GLN A 182 -18.56 -24.75 9.92
CA GLN A 182 -17.46 -23.91 10.40
C GLN A 182 -16.12 -24.65 10.36
N ARG A 183 -16.08 -25.89 10.87
CA ARG A 183 -14.89 -26.74 10.81
C ARG A 183 -14.48 -27.01 9.37
N ALA A 184 -15.43 -27.32 8.48
CA ALA A 184 -15.15 -27.55 7.08
C ALA A 184 -14.48 -26.33 6.42
N LEU A 185 -15.03 -25.12 6.62
CA LEU A 185 -14.44 -23.88 6.07
C LEU A 185 -13.00 -23.63 6.57
N VAL A 186 -12.76 -23.82 7.87
CA VAL A 186 -11.43 -23.65 8.48
C VAL A 186 -10.44 -24.68 7.96
N SER A 187 -10.84 -25.95 7.87
CA SER A 187 -9.98 -27.03 7.38
C SER A 187 -9.71 -26.91 5.88
N ASP A 188 -10.70 -26.51 5.08
CA ASP A 188 -10.51 -26.27 3.64
C ASP A 188 -9.54 -25.11 3.39
N ALA A 189 -9.67 -24.02 4.14
CA ALA A 189 -8.75 -22.89 4.07
C ALA A 189 -7.33 -23.27 4.55
N ALA A 190 -7.21 -24.03 5.64
CA ALA A 190 -5.92 -24.54 6.13
C ALA A 190 -5.24 -25.46 5.10
N ARG A 191 -5.98 -26.38 4.46
CA ARG A 191 -5.46 -27.24 3.38
C ARG A 191 -4.96 -26.43 2.19
N ALA A 192 -5.67 -25.35 1.82
CA ALA A 192 -5.23 -24.46 0.74
C ALA A 192 -3.93 -23.72 1.11
N LEU A 193 -3.85 -23.16 2.31
CA LEU A 193 -2.66 -22.45 2.82
C LEU A 193 -1.44 -23.38 2.96
N ASP A 194 -1.66 -24.63 3.39
CA ASP A 194 -0.61 -25.65 3.47
C ASP A 194 -0.07 -26.03 2.08
N LYS A 195 -0.96 -26.22 1.11
CA LYS A 195 -0.58 -26.42 -0.30
C LYS A 195 0.25 -25.25 -0.86
N ALA A 196 -0.09 -24.02 -0.49
CA ALA A 196 0.66 -22.82 -0.87
C ALA A 196 1.89 -22.55 0.01
N LYS A 197 2.27 -23.47 0.91
CA LYS A 197 3.44 -23.37 1.81
C LYS A 197 3.41 -22.15 2.75
N MET A 198 2.25 -21.53 2.95
CA MET A 198 2.07 -20.38 3.85
C MET A 198 1.89 -20.82 5.30
N MET A 199 1.44 -22.05 5.53
CA MET A 199 1.42 -22.67 6.83
C MET A 199 1.75 -24.15 6.68
N HIS A 200 1.97 -24.84 7.79
CA HIS A 200 1.93 -26.29 7.83
C HIS A 200 0.69 -26.74 8.60
N PHE A 201 -0.14 -27.59 7.99
CA PHE A 201 -1.35 -28.11 8.61
C PHE A 201 -1.25 -29.61 8.87
N ASP A 202 -1.21 -29.98 10.16
CA ASP A 202 -1.33 -31.37 10.59
C ASP A 202 -2.81 -31.74 10.71
N GLU A 203 -3.33 -32.51 9.76
CA GLU A 203 -4.76 -32.86 9.69
C GLU A 203 -5.15 -33.92 10.74
N GLU A 204 -4.22 -34.73 11.22
CA GLU A 204 -4.49 -35.76 12.25
C GLU A 204 -4.68 -35.11 13.62
N ILE A 205 -3.78 -34.19 13.97
CA ILE A 205 -3.80 -33.49 15.26
C ILE A 205 -4.72 -32.26 15.21
N GLY A 206 -4.87 -31.68 14.01
CA GLY A 206 -5.61 -30.42 13.80
C GLY A 206 -4.80 -29.18 14.17
N ASN A 207 -3.47 -29.26 14.16
CA ASN A 207 -2.57 -28.18 14.56
C ASN A 207 -2.04 -27.39 13.36
N PHE A 208 -1.76 -26.12 13.58
CA PHE A 208 -1.21 -25.18 12.60
C PHE A 208 0.18 -24.74 13.01
N TYR A 209 1.12 -24.74 12.07
CA TYR A 209 2.44 -24.17 12.27
C TYR A 209 2.68 -23.10 11.21
N CYS A 210 3.06 -21.90 11.65
CA CYS A 210 3.34 -20.79 10.74
C CYS A 210 4.68 -21.00 10.02
N THR A 211 4.73 -20.73 8.71
CA THR A 211 5.99 -20.68 7.94
C THR A 211 6.46 -19.23 7.78
N GLU A 212 7.73 -19.02 7.44
CA GLU A 212 8.22 -17.67 7.14
C GLU A 212 7.47 -17.03 5.96
N LEU A 213 7.07 -17.84 4.97
CA LEU A 213 6.26 -17.36 3.84
C LEU A 213 4.88 -16.87 4.30
N GLY A 214 4.24 -17.59 5.24
CA GLY A 214 3.00 -17.14 5.86
C GLY A 214 3.16 -15.83 6.63
N ARG A 215 4.28 -15.67 7.35
CA ARG A 215 4.61 -14.42 8.05
C ARG A 215 4.80 -13.26 7.09
N ILE A 216 5.54 -13.45 6.00
CA ILE A 216 5.73 -12.44 4.95
C ILE A 216 4.37 -12.05 4.37
N GLY A 217 3.55 -13.04 3.98
CA GLY A 217 2.21 -12.77 3.44
C GLY A 217 1.33 -11.97 4.39
N SER A 218 1.34 -12.31 5.68
CA SER A 218 0.60 -11.56 6.71
C SER A 218 1.17 -10.17 6.97
N HIS A 219 2.49 -10.01 7.00
CA HIS A 219 3.12 -8.74 7.36
C HIS A 219 2.96 -7.69 6.27
N PHE A 220 3.06 -8.12 5.01
CA PHE A 220 2.98 -7.25 3.84
C PHE A 220 1.59 -7.22 3.18
N TYR A 221 0.58 -7.86 3.80
CA TYR A 221 -0.79 -7.91 3.28
C TYR A 221 -0.87 -8.46 1.84
N ILE A 222 -0.07 -9.48 1.53
CA ILE A 222 -0.04 -10.11 0.21
C ILE A 222 -1.14 -11.17 0.15
N GLN A 223 -1.92 -11.16 -0.93
CA GLN A 223 -2.99 -12.13 -1.13
C GLN A 223 -2.45 -13.55 -1.33
N TYR A 224 -3.16 -14.54 -0.80
CA TYR A 224 -2.90 -15.98 -0.96
C TYR A 224 -2.67 -16.36 -2.42
N SER A 225 -3.50 -15.85 -3.33
CA SER A 225 -3.40 -16.15 -4.76
C SER A 225 -2.13 -15.57 -5.40
N SER A 226 -1.63 -14.44 -4.91
CA SER A 226 -0.33 -13.89 -5.32
C SER A 226 0.83 -14.74 -4.81
N VAL A 227 0.74 -15.26 -3.58
CA VAL A 227 1.75 -16.18 -3.04
C VAL A 227 1.78 -17.49 -3.81
N GLU A 228 0.64 -18.05 -4.22
CA GLU A 228 0.58 -19.20 -5.14
C GLU A 228 1.34 -18.91 -6.44
N THR A 229 1.06 -17.75 -7.05
CA THR A 229 1.72 -17.30 -8.29
C THR A 229 3.23 -17.18 -8.10
N TYR A 230 3.67 -16.58 -6.99
CA TYR A 230 5.10 -16.43 -6.69
C TYR A 230 5.78 -17.77 -6.44
N ASN A 231 5.14 -18.71 -5.77
CA ASN A 231 5.70 -20.05 -5.56
C ASN A 231 5.96 -20.81 -6.86
N GLU A 232 5.19 -20.53 -7.91
CA GLU A 232 5.36 -21.13 -9.25
C GLU A 232 6.43 -20.42 -10.08
N LEU A 233 6.52 -19.09 -9.98
CA LEU A 233 7.38 -18.27 -10.83
C LEU A 233 8.78 -17.98 -10.24
N LEU A 234 8.89 -17.94 -8.91
CA LEU A 234 10.11 -17.55 -8.21
C LEU A 234 11.20 -18.61 -8.39
N ARG A 235 12.37 -18.17 -8.85
CA ARG A 235 13.55 -19.01 -9.08
C ARG A 235 14.77 -18.36 -8.42
N CYS A 236 15.74 -19.18 -8.04
CA CYS A 236 16.97 -18.72 -7.35
C CYS A 236 17.75 -17.67 -8.17
N HIS A 237 17.69 -17.76 -9.50
CA HIS A 237 18.35 -16.80 -10.40
C HIS A 237 17.28 -16.19 -11.31
N MET A 238 16.89 -14.95 -11.03
CA MET A 238 15.95 -14.19 -11.84
C MET A 238 16.57 -12.85 -12.21
N SER A 239 16.31 -12.38 -13.43
CA SER A 239 16.67 -11.01 -13.82
C SER A 239 15.64 -10.00 -13.31
N ASP A 240 16.01 -8.72 -13.20
CA ASP A 240 15.07 -7.63 -12.86
C ASP A 240 13.81 -7.65 -13.74
N THR A 241 13.96 -7.95 -15.03
CA THR A 241 12.85 -8.13 -15.97
C THR A 241 11.89 -9.24 -15.53
N GLU A 242 12.44 -10.37 -15.09
CA GLU A 242 11.66 -11.51 -14.63
C GLU A 242 10.97 -11.25 -13.31
N VAL A 243 11.62 -10.51 -12.40
CA VAL A 243 11.04 -10.12 -11.13
C VAL A 243 9.86 -9.16 -11.36
N ILE A 244 10.02 -8.15 -12.22
CA ILE A 244 8.95 -7.22 -12.55
C ILE A 244 7.78 -7.94 -13.23
N ASP A 245 8.06 -8.84 -14.17
CA ASP A 245 7.03 -9.63 -14.84
C ASP A 245 6.31 -10.55 -13.84
N MET A 246 7.03 -11.21 -12.91
CA MET A 246 6.41 -11.98 -11.82
C MET A 246 5.49 -11.12 -10.94
N VAL A 247 5.95 -9.94 -10.51
CA VAL A 247 5.11 -9.01 -9.73
C VAL A 247 3.91 -8.53 -10.55
N ALA A 248 4.05 -8.32 -11.85
CA ALA A 248 2.93 -7.96 -12.72
C ALA A 248 1.85 -9.06 -12.81
N HIS A 249 2.15 -10.31 -12.42
CA HIS A 249 1.18 -11.41 -12.35
C HIS A 249 0.45 -11.52 -11.00
N SER A 250 0.70 -10.61 -10.06
CA SER A 250 0.03 -10.62 -8.75
C SER A 250 -1.47 -10.38 -8.85
N SER A 251 -2.23 -11.02 -7.95
CA SER A 251 -3.69 -10.95 -7.90
C SER A 251 -4.20 -9.57 -7.48
N GLU A 252 -3.39 -8.77 -6.80
CA GLU A 252 -3.68 -7.38 -6.48
C GLU A 252 -3.95 -6.53 -7.74
N PHE A 253 -3.40 -6.95 -8.89
CA PHE A 253 -3.54 -6.28 -10.17
C PHE A 253 -4.67 -6.85 -11.05
N GLU A 254 -5.47 -7.80 -10.55
CA GLU A 254 -6.53 -8.46 -11.34
C GLU A 254 -7.56 -7.47 -11.90
N ASN A 255 -7.84 -6.39 -11.15
CA ASN A 255 -8.79 -5.35 -11.56
C ASN A 255 -8.23 -4.34 -12.58
N ILE A 256 -6.96 -4.47 -12.97
CA ILE A 256 -6.36 -3.59 -14.00
C ILE A 256 -6.82 -4.08 -15.37
N VAL A 257 -7.55 -3.20 -16.06
CA VAL A 257 -8.09 -3.44 -17.40
C VAL A 257 -7.28 -2.66 -18.43
N LEU A 258 -7.17 -3.23 -19.63
CA LEU A 258 -6.65 -2.54 -20.82
C LEU A 258 -7.77 -1.76 -21.49
N ILE A 259 -7.50 -0.49 -21.77
CA ILE A 259 -8.43 0.43 -22.42
C ILE A 259 -7.88 0.73 -23.82
N ASP A 260 -8.69 0.57 -24.87
CA ASP A 260 -8.20 0.72 -26.25
C ASP A 260 -7.64 2.13 -26.51
N GLU A 261 -8.19 3.18 -25.89
CA GLU A 261 -7.74 4.56 -26.03
C GLU A 261 -6.32 4.81 -25.46
N GLU A 262 -5.85 4.00 -24.51
CA GLU A 262 -4.53 4.18 -23.87
C GLU A 262 -3.42 3.38 -24.58
N GLN A 263 -3.76 2.48 -25.50
CA GLN A 263 -2.84 1.52 -26.10
C GLN A 263 -1.67 2.18 -26.83
N ASN A 264 -1.94 3.25 -27.59
CA ASN A 264 -0.90 4.01 -28.28
C ASN A 264 0.08 4.67 -27.30
N GLU A 265 -0.42 5.14 -26.15
CA GLU A 265 0.42 5.74 -25.11
C GLU A 265 1.28 4.68 -24.41
N LEU A 266 0.70 3.51 -24.10
CA LEU A 266 1.43 2.37 -23.55
C LEU A 266 2.56 1.91 -24.46
N GLU A 267 2.34 1.86 -25.78
CA GLU A 267 3.37 1.51 -26.76
C GLU A 267 4.52 2.54 -26.78
N MET A 268 4.19 3.83 -26.76
CA MET A 268 5.21 4.89 -26.65
C MET A 268 6.00 4.81 -25.34
N LEU A 269 5.34 4.46 -24.24
CA LEU A 269 5.95 4.31 -22.93
C LEU A 269 6.81 3.05 -22.82
N ALA A 270 6.39 1.96 -23.44
CA ALA A 270 7.16 0.72 -23.54
C ALA A 270 8.54 0.97 -24.17
N CYS A 271 8.61 1.78 -25.23
CA CYS A 271 9.88 2.17 -25.86
C CYS A 271 10.81 2.99 -24.94
N LYS A 272 10.29 3.57 -23.84
CA LYS A 272 11.07 4.37 -22.88
C LYS A 272 11.47 3.59 -21.63
N CYS A 273 11.03 2.34 -21.52
CA CYS A 273 11.34 1.44 -20.41
C CYS A 273 12.77 0.90 -20.56
N PRO A 274 13.58 0.90 -19.49
CA PRO A 274 14.95 0.40 -19.54
C PRO A 274 15.02 -1.14 -19.67
N LEU A 275 14.00 -1.86 -19.18
CA LEU A 275 13.94 -3.32 -19.21
C LEU A 275 12.90 -3.81 -20.23
N GLU A 276 13.20 -4.94 -20.86
CA GLU A 276 12.30 -5.60 -21.82
C GLU A 276 10.97 -5.98 -21.15
N ILE A 277 9.86 -5.85 -21.87
CA ILE A 277 8.53 -6.18 -21.37
C ILE A 277 8.11 -7.54 -21.96
N LYS A 278 8.32 -8.62 -21.21
CA LYS A 278 8.06 -10.00 -21.67
C LYS A 278 6.62 -10.21 -22.15
N SER A 279 5.66 -9.67 -21.42
CA SER A 279 4.23 -9.83 -21.69
C SER A 279 3.68 -8.95 -22.83
N GLY A 280 4.50 -8.04 -23.40
CA GLY A 280 4.11 -7.08 -24.43
C GLY A 280 3.14 -5.97 -23.96
N PRO A 281 3.06 -4.81 -24.63
CA PRO A 281 2.26 -3.66 -24.16
C PRO A 281 0.74 -3.89 -24.26
N SER A 282 0.30 -4.84 -25.09
CA SER A 282 -1.12 -5.15 -25.34
C SER A 282 -1.70 -6.17 -24.34
N ASN A 283 -0.97 -6.52 -23.29
CA ASN A 283 -1.42 -7.43 -22.23
C ASN A 283 -1.51 -6.68 -20.89
N LYS A 284 -2.45 -7.08 -20.02
CA LYS A 284 -2.63 -6.50 -18.68
C LYS A 284 -1.33 -6.55 -17.87
N HIS A 285 -0.61 -7.67 -17.94
CA HIS A 285 0.66 -7.85 -17.24
C HIS A 285 1.75 -6.93 -17.80
N GLY A 286 1.78 -6.74 -19.12
CA GLY A 286 2.72 -5.79 -19.72
C GLY A 286 2.40 -4.34 -19.37
N LYS A 287 1.12 -3.96 -19.30
CA LYS A 287 0.70 -2.64 -18.79
C LYS A 287 1.23 -2.42 -17.36
N VAL A 288 1.05 -3.39 -16.47
CA VAL A 288 1.58 -3.30 -15.09
C VAL A 288 3.10 -3.19 -15.07
N SER A 289 3.80 -4.02 -15.85
CA SER A 289 5.27 -3.97 -15.98
C SER A 289 5.77 -2.62 -16.47
N ILE A 290 5.10 -2.01 -17.46
CA ILE A 290 5.41 -0.66 -17.96
C ILE A 290 5.24 0.37 -16.84
N LEU A 291 4.11 0.32 -16.13
CA LEU A 291 3.80 1.27 -15.06
C LEU A 291 4.79 1.17 -13.90
N ILE A 292 5.17 -0.04 -13.47
CA ILE A 292 6.19 -0.28 -12.44
C ILE A 292 7.53 0.33 -12.87
N GLN A 293 7.96 0.09 -14.11
CA GLN A 293 9.23 0.62 -14.60
C GLN A 293 9.23 2.15 -14.71
N ILE A 294 8.11 2.76 -15.11
CA ILE A 294 7.97 4.22 -15.12
C ILE A 294 8.02 4.78 -13.71
N LEU A 295 7.31 4.16 -12.76
CA LEU A 295 7.33 4.58 -11.36
C LEU A 295 8.75 4.49 -10.80
N ARG A 296 9.44 3.36 -11.00
CA ARG A 296 10.84 3.18 -10.62
C ARG A 296 11.73 4.24 -11.25
N LYS A 297 11.52 4.58 -12.53
CA LYS A 297 12.25 5.66 -13.21
C LYS A 297 11.94 7.06 -12.65
N LEU A 298 10.72 7.30 -12.18
CA LEU A 298 10.35 8.55 -11.50
C LEU A 298 10.99 8.63 -10.11
N GLU A 299 11.07 7.52 -9.40
CA GLU A 299 11.78 7.39 -8.12
C GLU A 299 13.30 7.55 -8.30
N GLU A 300 13.88 6.93 -9.33
CA GLU A 300 15.31 7.05 -9.69
C GLU A 300 15.69 8.46 -10.16
N ARG A 301 14.73 9.24 -10.68
CA ARG A 301 14.91 10.69 -10.93
C ARG A 301 15.01 11.51 -9.64
N GLY A 302 14.85 10.87 -8.48
CA GLY A 302 15.09 11.39 -7.14
C GLY A 302 16.49 11.10 -6.58
N VAL A 303 17.52 10.96 -7.43
CA VAL A 303 18.96 10.87 -7.12
C VAL A 303 19.34 9.89 -6.01
N ASP A 304 19.99 8.79 -6.39
CA ASP A 304 20.54 7.81 -5.48
C ASP A 304 21.62 8.42 -4.56
N LEU A 305 21.60 7.99 -3.30
CA LEU A 305 22.48 8.50 -2.24
C LEU A 305 23.97 8.30 -2.60
N ASP A 306 24.30 7.16 -3.21
CA ASP A 306 25.66 6.81 -3.63
C ASP A 306 26.19 7.79 -4.69
N ARG A 307 25.38 8.12 -5.69
CA ARG A 307 25.71 9.13 -6.69
C ARG A 307 25.82 10.52 -6.08
N LEU A 308 24.93 10.88 -5.16
CA LEU A 308 25.01 12.14 -4.41
C LEU A 308 26.31 12.23 -3.56
N TYR A 309 26.81 11.11 -3.05
CA TYR A 309 28.10 11.03 -2.35
C TYR A 309 29.28 11.31 -3.29
N GLU A 310 29.21 10.90 -4.55
CA GLU A 310 30.29 11.10 -5.54
C GLU A 310 30.24 12.47 -6.22
N MET A 311 29.05 13.11 -6.31
CA MET A 311 28.87 14.41 -6.98
C MET A 311 29.51 15.59 -6.25
N GLU A 312 30.04 16.56 -7.00
CA GLU A 312 30.56 17.82 -6.45
C GLU A 312 29.42 18.73 -5.97
N GLU A 313 29.66 19.60 -4.97
CA GLU A 313 28.63 20.50 -4.41
C GLU A 313 27.93 21.34 -5.49
N LYS A 314 28.69 21.76 -6.51
CA LYS A 314 28.20 22.55 -7.65
C LYS A 314 27.29 21.75 -8.56
N GLU A 315 27.56 20.46 -8.73
CA GLU A 315 26.76 19.55 -9.54
C GLU A 315 25.45 19.23 -8.83
N ILE A 316 25.51 18.98 -7.51
CA ILE A 316 24.32 18.79 -6.67
C ILE A 316 23.46 20.05 -6.70
N GLY A 317 24.07 21.24 -6.54
CA GLY A 317 23.37 22.53 -6.60
C GLY A 317 22.71 22.80 -7.96
N SER A 318 23.33 22.34 -9.05
CA SER A 318 22.77 22.43 -10.41
C SER A 318 21.64 21.42 -10.62
N LEU A 319 21.79 20.20 -10.08
CA LEU A 319 20.82 19.12 -10.14
C LEU A 319 19.50 19.49 -9.45
N ILE A 320 19.58 20.11 -8.26
CA ILE A 320 18.41 20.58 -7.50
C ILE A 320 17.92 21.96 -7.94
N CYS A 321 18.50 22.55 -9.00
CA CYS A 321 18.18 23.89 -9.49
C CYS A 321 18.28 25.00 -8.41
N TYR A 322 19.14 24.82 -7.42
CA TYR A 322 19.41 25.76 -6.33
C TYR A 322 20.88 25.68 -5.92
N ALA A 323 21.73 26.49 -6.56
CA ALA A 323 23.18 26.44 -6.41
C ALA A 323 23.67 26.57 -4.95
N PRO A 324 23.11 27.45 -4.09
CA PRO A 324 23.50 27.50 -2.67
C PRO A 324 23.10 26.26 -1.86
N GLY A 325 22.07 25.52 -2.31
CA GLY A 325 21.59 24.31 -1.64
C GLY A 325 22.50 23.10 -1.80
N GLY A 326 23.35 23.07 -2.83
CA GLY A 326 24.27 21.96 -3.07
C GLY A 326 25.22 21.69 -1.89
N LYS A 327 25.75 22.76 -1.27
CA LYS A 327 26.59 22.67 -0.06
C LYS A 327 25.84 22.10 1.14
N VAL A 328 24.60 22.54 1.33
CA VAL A 328 23.74 22.08 2.43
C VAL A 328 23.42 20.59 2.25
N VAL A 329 23.02 20.20 1.05
CA VAL A 329 22.74 18.80 0.71
C VAL A 329 23.99 17.92 0.88
N LYS A 330 25.17 18.36 0.43
CA LYS A 330 26.45 17.64 0.64
C LYS A 330 26.79 17.44 2.12
N GLN A 331 26.55 18.44 2.94
CA GLN A 331 26.73 18.35 4.39
C GLN A 331 25.78 17.30 5.01
N TYR A 332 24.51 17.27 4.59
CA TYR A 332 23.54 16.28 5.09
C TYR A 332 23.79 14.86 4.57
N ILE A 333 24.28 14.72 3.33
CA ILE A 333 24.76 13.44 2.80
C ILE A 333 25.86 12.87 3.71
N GLY A 334 26.78 13.70 4.19
CA GLY A 334 27.80 13.29 5.17
C GLY A 334 27.28 12.83 6.54
N TYR A 335 25.99 13.03 6.86
CA TYR A 335 25.34 12.48 8.05
C TYR A 335 24.74 11.09 7.83
N PHE A 336 24.65 10.62 6.58
CA PHE A 336 24.18 9.26 6.33
C PHE A 336 25.24 8.23 6.76
N PRO A 337 24.83 7.14 7.44
CA PRO A 337 25.76 6.12 7.89
C PRO A 337 26.33 5.34 6.69
N MET A 338 27.66 5.23 6.62
CA MET A 338 28.37 4.48 5.58
C MET A 338 29.17 3.34 6.22
N VAL A 339 29.04 2.12 5.70
CA VAL A 339 29.82 0.97 6.18
C VAL A 339 30.92 0.64 5.19
N GLN A 340 32.18 0.79 5.62
CA GLN A 340 33.36 0.36 4.89
C GLN A 340 33.84 -0.98 5.45
N LEU A 341 33.85 -2.01 4.61
CA LEU A 341 34.43 -3.31 4.97
C LEU A 341 35.96 -3.21 4.94
N ALA A 342 36.61 -3.61 6.04
CA ALA A 342 38.06 -3.67 6.14
C ALA A 342 38.58 -5.07 5.77
N THR A 343 39.91 -5.22 5.76
CA THR A 343 40.60 -6.42 5.32
C THR A 343 40.20 -7.64 6.13
N VAL A 344 39.72 -8.68 5.45
CA VAL A 344 39.29 -9.95 6.04
C VAL A 344 40.50 -10.70 6.61
N SER A 345 40.44 -11.13 7.86
CA SER A 345 41.50 -11.90 8.52
C SER A 345 40.98 -13.26 9.00
N PRO A 346 41.63 -14.39 8.66
CA PRO A 346 41.20 -15.71 9.13
C PRO A 346 41.44 -15.90 10.62
N ILE A 347 40.46 -16.49 11.32
CA ILE A 347 40.57 -16.90 12.72
C ILE A 347 40.78 -18.40 12.82
N THR A 348 40.05 -19.19 12.02
CA THR A 348 40.27 -20.63 11.84
C THR A 348 40.15 -21.02 10.37
N ARG A 349 40.24 -22.31 10.05
CA ARG A 349 40.02 -22.82 8.67
C ARG A 349 38.56 -22.65 8.19
N THR A 350 37.62 -22.41 9.10
CA THR A 350 36.20 -22.22 8.80
C THR A 350 35.68 -20.84 9.20
N VAL A 351 36.43 -20.08 10.03
CA VAL A 351 36.01 -18.78 10.55
C VAL A 351 36.89 -17.66 10.03
N LEU A 352 36.26 -16.66 9.41
CA LEU A 352 36.90 -15.41 9.01
C LEU A 352 36.36 -14.26 9.85
N LYS A 353 37.26 -13.36 10.28
CA LYS A 353 36.90 -12.06 10.82
C LYS A 353 36.81 -11.07 9.68
N VAL A 354 35.65 -10.44 9.51
CA VAL A 354 35.50 -9.29 8.64
C VAL A 354 35.27 -8.07 9.53
N PRO A 355 36.30 -7.26 9.82
CA PRO A 355 36.07 -5.99 10.51
C PRO A 355 35.33 -5.05 9.56
N ALA A 356 34.22 -4.48 10.01
CA ALA A 356 33.52 -3.39 9.32
C ALA A 356 33.73 -2.09 10.09
N MET A 357 34.15 -1.03 9.41
CA MET A 357 34.16 0.33 9.95
C MET A 357 32.92 1.06 9.47
N CYS A 358 32.01 1.36 10.40
CA CYS A 358 30.92 2.29 10.14
C CYS A 358 31.43 3.72 10.35
N GLN A 359 31.42 4.54 9.31
CA GLN A 359 31.60 5.99 9.43
C GLN A 359 30.22 6.62 9.65
N SER A 360 30.06 7.30 10.78
CA SER A 360 28.90 8.12 11.11
C SER A 360 29.38 9.41 11.80
N PRO A 361 28.61 10.50 11.82
CA PRO A 361 29.06 11.76 12.39
C PRO A 361 29.41 11.65 13.88
N PRO A 362 30.40 12.43 14.37
CA PRO A 362 30.81 12.40 15.77
C PRO A 362 29.72 12.98 16.67
N GLY A 363 29.19 12.16 17.58
CA GLY A 363 28.27 12.62 18.64
C GLY A 363 27.07 11.73 18.94
N ASP A 364 26.80 10.69 18.15
CA ASP A 364 25.61 9.84 18.34
C ASP A 364 25.94 8.33 18.46
N TYR A 365 26.53 7.96 19.60
CA TYR A 365 26.92 6.58 19.92
C TYR A 365 25.71 5.64 20.14
N GLY A 366 24.51 6.17 20.44
CA GLY A 366 23.31 5.35 20.64
C GLY A 366 22.79 4.75 19.35
N THR A 367 22.86 5.52 18.26
CA THR A 367 22.37 5.11 16.93
C THR A 367 23.30 4.09 16.25
N GLN A 368 24.61 4.14 16.52
CA GLN A 368 25.58 3.13 16.06
C GLN A 368 25.30 1.73 16.63
N VAL A 369 25.05 1.64 17.93
CA VAL A 369 24.81 0.37 18.62
C VAL A 369 23.49 -0.23 18.12
N ASN A 370 22.44 0.57 17.99
CA ASN A 370 21.13 0.12 17.50
C ASN A 370 21.16 -0.32 16.03
N LEU A 371 21.94 0.36 15.16
CA LEU A 371 22.09 -0.04 13.77
C LEU A 371 22.86 -1.37 13.63
N ILE A 372 23.94 -1.54 14.39
CA ILE A 372 24.70 -2.80 14.43
C ILE A 372 23.85 -3.94 15.03
N HIS A 373 23.01 -3.65 16.03
CA HIS A 373 22.04 -4.60 16.58
C HIS A 373 20.99 -5.02 15.56
N GLY A 374 20.39 -4.07 14.84
CA GLY A 374 19.37 -4.37 13.82
C GLY A 374 19.92 -5.17 12.63
N VAL A 375 21.13 -4.84 12.15
CA VAL A 375 21.77 -5.56 11.03
C VAL A 375 22.14 -6.98 11.44
N ALA A 376 22.72 -7.19 12.63
CA ALA A 376 23.07 -8.54 13.04
C ALA A 376 21.84 -9.39 13.37
N GLU A 377 20.82 -8.84 14.04
CA GLU A 377 19.55 -9.57 14.29
C GLU A 377 18.91 -10.06 12.99
N LYS A 378 18.92 -9.23 11.93
CA LYS A 378 18.41 -9.63 10.59
C LYS A 378 19.24 -10.74 9.96
N VAL A 379 20.56 -10.58 9.89
CA VAL A 379 21.50 -11.59 9.34
C VAL A 379 21.36 -12.94 10.05
N PHE A 380 21.17 -12.91 11.37
CA PHE A 380 20.99 -14.12 12.17
C PHE A 380 19.57 -14.71 12.08
N SER A 381 18.55 -13.88 11.87
CA SER A 381 17.18 -14.34 11.62
C SER A 381 17.06 -15.08 10.29
N GLU A 382 17.75 -14.63 9.24
CA GLU A 382 17.78 -15.29 7.93
C GLU A 382 18.54 -16.63 7.97
N MET A 383 19.47 -16.79 8.92
CA MET A 383 20.16 -18.05 9.22
C MET A 383 19.45 -18.91 10.27
N GLY A 384 18.23 -18.55 10.70
CA GLY A 384 17.39 -19.35 11.59
C GLY A 384 17.89 -19.49 13.02
N SER A 385 18.74 -18.58 13.51
CA SER A 385 19.35 -18.66 14.85
C SER A 385 19.25 -17.34 15.60
N SER A 386 18.63 -17.30 16.79
CA SER A 386 18.69 -16.11 17.66
C SER A 386 19.91 -16.19 18.58
N VAL A 387 20.84 -15.24 18.51
CA VAL A 387 22.01 -15.21 19.40
C VAL A 387 22.10 -13.86 20.10
N SER A 388 22.06 -13.84 21.44
CA SER A 388 22.39 -12.64 22.21
C SER A 388 23.90 -12.41 22.17
N TYR A 389 24.34 -11.23 21.76
CA TYR A 389 25.76 -10.91 21.70
C TYR A 389 26.08 -9.54 22.32
N LYS A 390 27.31 -9.37 22.80
CA LYS A 390 27.83 -8.11 23.35
C LYS A 390 28.69 -7.39 22.30
N VAL A 391 28.85 -6.08 22.44
CA VAL A 391 29.82 -5.30 21.63
C VAL A 391 31.20 -5.96 21.73
N GLY A 392 31.79 -6.32 20.59
CA GLY A 392 33.05 -7.08 20.50
C GLY A 392 32.89 -8.59 20.23
N THR A 393 31.68 -9.09 20.01
CA THR A 393 31.44 -10.51 19.66
C THR A 393 31.77 -10.78 18.19
N MET A 394 32.42 -11.93 17.94
CA MET A 394 32.81 -12.42 16.62
C MET A 394 31.70 -13.29 16.04
N ILE A 395 31.34 -13.06 14.78
CA ILE A 395 30.27 -13.78 14.07
C ILE A 395 30.89 -14.71 13.03
N GLU A 396 30.52 -16.00 13.07
CA GLU A 396 31.00 -17.05 12.16
C GLU A 396 30.01 -17.23 11.00
N ILE A 397 30.47 -17.09 9.75
CA ILE A 397 29.68 -17.37 8.54
C ILE A 397 30.26 -18.62 7.86
N PRO A 398 29.44 -19.67 7.59
CA PRO A 398 29.91 -20.89 6.96
C PRO A 398 30.42 -20.67 5.54
N ARG A 399 31.53 -21.35 5.20
CA ARG A 399 32.26 -21.24 3.92
C ARG A 399 31.42 -21.51 2.65
N ALA A 400 30.23 -22.10 2.78
CA ALA A 400 29.33 -22.39 1.66
C ALA A 400 28.55 -21.16 1.17
N ALA A 401 28.57 -20.04 1.91
CA ALA A 401 27.76 -18.85 1.65
C ALA A 401 28.58 -17.62 1.22
N LEU A 402 29.77 -17.80 0.62
CA LEU A 402 30.68 -16.68 0.35
C LEU A 402 31.33 -16.77 -1.03
N VAL A 403 30.79 -16.02 -2.00
CA VAL A 403 31.61 -15.34 -3.02
C VAL A 403 31.81 -13.89 -2.56
N ALA A 404 33.03 -13.35 -2.69
CA ALA A 404 33.41 -12.05 -2.12
C ALA A 404 32.54 -10.86 -2.60
N ASP A 405 31.86 -11.01 -3.74
CA ASP A 405 30.94 -10.04 -4.30
C ASP A 405 29.59 -10.00 -3.55
N GLU A 406 29.13 -11.14 -3.01
CA GLU A 406 27.84 -11.27 -2.31
C GLU A 406 27.82 -10.53 -0.96
N VAL A 407 28.95 -10.48 -0.24
CA VAL A 407 29.08 -9.74 1.04
C VAL A 407 29.02 -8.23 0.81
N ARG A 408 29.56 -7.76 -0.32
CA ARG A 408 29.55 -6.36 -0.71
C ARG A 408 28.14 -5.94 -1.14
N GLU A 409 27.44 -6.77 -1.91
CA GLU A 409 26.05 -6.54 -2.29
C GLU A 409 25.09 -6.57 -1.08
N PHE A 410 25.30 -7.48 -0.12
CA PHE A 410 24.46 -7.61 1.07
C PHE A 410 24.59 -6.39 2.01
N CYS A 411 25.80 -5.83 2.16
CA CYS A 411 26.02 -4.62 2.97
C CYS A 411 25.53 -3.33 2.27
N CYS A 412 25.53 -3.29 0.94
CA CYS A 412 25.11 -2.12 0.17
C CYS A 412 23.59 -2.07 -0.07
N SER A 413 22.89 -3.21 -0.12
CA SER A 413 21.46 -3.27 -0.47
C SER A 413 20.51 -2.89 0.68
N GLU A 414 20.87 -3.13 1.94
CA GLU A 414 19.99 -2.95 3.12
C GLU A 414 20.18 -1.62 3.88
N LEU A 415 20.98 -0.67 3.37
CA LEU A 415 21.03 0.73 3.85
C LEU A 415 19.96 1.63 3.20
N LYS A 416 18.98 1.06 2.49
CA LYS A 416 17.75 1.80 2.14
C LYS A 416 16.91 1.99 3.40
N PRO A 417 16.60 3.22 3.81
CA PRO A 417 15.79 3.43 4.98
C PRO A 417 14.35 2.99 4.70
N HIS A 418 13.84 2.05 5.50
CA HIS A 418 12.41 1.95 5.73
C HIS A 418 11.95 3.23 6.44
N TYR A 419 11.40 4.17 5.67
CA TYR A 419 10.45 5.13 6.21
C TYR A 419 9.20 5.13 5.35
N VAL A 420 8.10 4.82 6.03
CA VAL A 420 6.73 5.14 5.67
C VAL A 420 6.65 6.64 5.36
N PHE A 421 6.21 6.96 4.14
CA PHE A 421 5.50 8.20 3.81
C PHE A 421 4.27 7.87 2.97
#